data_AF-A0A955FYR9-F1
#
_entry.id   AF-A0A955FYR9-F1
#
_cell.length_a   1.000
_cell.length_b   1.000
_cell.length_c   1.000
_cell.angle_alpha   90.00
_cell.angle_beta   90.00
_cell.angle_gamma   90.00
#
_symmetry.space_group_name_H-M   'P 1'
#
loop_
_entity.id
_entity.type
_entity.pdbx_description
1 polymer ?
#
loop_
_entity_poly.entity_id
_entity_poly.type
_entity_poly.pdbx_seq_one_letter_code
_entity_poly.pdbx_strand_id
1 'polypeptide(L)'
;MKRYKNAGFTIIELIITISIMAILTTVVVISLRTSQERANDKERADDVDAIARTLENIYNNGIQSSSDASLKQPMGYPGTVWVSNMISNPSHPQVVAILEELELSSLKTPGSSSTSLPYNLTSASSNGDPPSVSANTYVYQPLKADNSICSWGNGAIHPIQPRAESPCVKFNIYYMKSDGTIVKKESINR
;
A
#
# COMPACT_ATOMS: atom_id res chain seq x y z
N MET A 1 -68.60 1.15 -11.94
CA MET A 1 -67.21 1.37 -11.50
C MET A 1 -67.09 1.00 -10.02
N LYS A 2 -66.37 -0.08 -9.69
CA LYS A 2 -66.11 -0.50 -8.29
C LYS A 2 -65.00 0.39 -7.71
N ARG A 3 -65.31 1.17 -6.66
CA ARG A 3 -64.32 1.97 -5.93
C ARG A 3 -63.66 1.10 -4.85
N TYR A 4 -62.33 0.96 -4.92
CA TYR A 4 -61.56 0.33 -3.86
C TYR A 4 -61.51 1.26 -2.65
N LYS A 5 -61.87 0.75 -1.47
CA LYS A 5 -61.70 1.46 -0.19
C LYS A 5 -60.20 1.50 0.11
N ASN A 6 -59.62 2.70 0.12
CA ASN A 6 -58.24 2.89 0.58
C ASN A 6 -58.19 2.61 2.09
N ALA A 7 -57.62 1.48 2.48
CA ALA A 7 -57.30 1.19 3.88
C ALA A 7 -56.07 2.03 4.27
N GLY A 8 -56.23 2.94 5.23
CA GLY A 8 -55.13 3.73 5.78
C GLY A 8 -54.32 2.92 6.79
N PHE A 9 -53.02 3.17 6.86
CA PHE A 9 -52.13 2.60 7.87
C PHE A 9 -52.53 3.07 9.27
N THR A 10 -52.48 2.19 10.26
CA THR A 10 -52.76 2.56 11.66
C THR A 10 -51.52 3.19 12.30
N ILE A 11 -51.72 4.11 13.25
CA ILE A 11 -50.61 4.75 13.98
C ILE A 11 -49.75 3.71 14.70
N ILE A 12 -50.37 2.66 15.25
CA ILE A 12 -49.66 1.60 15.96
C ILE A 12 -48.75 0.79 15.03
N GLU A 13 -49.16 0.58 13.78
CA GLU A 13 -48.37 -0.12 12.77
C GLU A 13 -47.14 0.69 12.35
N LEU A 14 -47.29 2.01 12.26
CA LEU A 14 -46.15 2.91 12.03
C LEU A 14 -45.19 2.93 13.24
N ILE A 15 -45.71 2.92 14.46
CA ILE A 15 -44.86 2.93 15.68
C ILE A 15 -44.08 1.63 15.84
N ILE A 16 -44.71 0.48 15.59
CA ILE A 16 -44.04 -0.83 15.69
C ILE A 16 -42.92 -0.94 14.63
N THR A 17 -43.17 -0.49 13.41
CA THR A 17 -42.18 -0.58 12.32
C THR A 17 -40.93 0.27 12.60
N ILE A 18 -41.09 1.53 13.01
CA ILE A 18 -39.92 2.37 13.37
C ILE A 18 -39.18 1.81 14.60
N SER A 19 -39.90 1.19 15.54
CA SER A 19 -39.30 0.56 16.72
C SER A 19 -38.42 -0.63 16.33
N ILE A 20 -38.90 -1.50 15.43
CA ILE A 20 -38.14 -2.64 14.92
C ILE A 20 -36.95 -2.15 14.08
N MET A 21 -37.14 -1.15 13.22
CA MET A 21 -36.05 -0.57 12.43
C MET A 21 -34.94 0.01 13.32
N ALA A 22 -35.29 0.67 14.42
CA ALA A 22 -34.31 1.19 15.37
C ALA A 22 -33.45 0.07 15.97
N ILE A 23 -34.07 -1.02 16.43
CA ILE A 23 -33.36 -2.17 17.00
C ILE A 23 -32.42 -2.80 15.97
N LEU A 24 -32.91 -3.10 14.76
CA LEU A 24 -32.10 -3.72 13.71
C LEU A 24 -30.91 -2.83 13.30
N THR A 25 -31.12 -1.51 13.22
CA THR A 25 -30.07 -0.57 12.81
C THR A 25 -28.90 -0.57 13.81
N THR A 26 -29.16 -0.67 15.11
CA THR A 26 -28.09 -0.68 16.12
C THR A 26 -27.12 -1.85 15.94
N VAL A 27 -27.64 -3.06 15.70
CA VAL A 27 -26.82 -4.26 15.50
C VAL A 27 -26.03 -4.18 14.20
N VAL A 28 -26.65 -3.69 13.13
CA VAL A 28 -26.03 -3.54 11.80
C VAL A 28 -24.85 -2.57 11.84
N VAL A 29 -24.97 -1.44 12.54
CA VAL A 29 -23.91 -0.41 12.61
C VAL A 29 -22.63 -0.96 13.26
N ILE A 30 -22.75 -1.77 14.31
CA ILE A 30 -21.59 -2.37 14.99
C ILE A 30 -20.89 -3.38 14.05
N SER A 31 -21.68 -4.25 13.40
CA SER A 31 -21.14 -5.21 12.42
C SER A 31 -20.42 -4.50 11.27
N LEU A 32 -21.00 -3.41 10.75
CA LEU A 32 -20.42 -2.67 9.63
C LEU A 32 -19.07 -2.04 9.99
N ARG A 33 -18.93 -1.46 11.18
CA ARG A 33 -17.66 -0.86 11.64
C ARG A 33 -16.53 -1.89 11.65
N THR A 34 -16.78 -3.05 12.26
CA THR A 34 -15.77 -4.14 12.30
C THR A 34 -15.45 -4.71 10.92
N SER A 35 -16.44 -4.78 10.01
CA SER A 35 -16.23 -5.21 8.64
C SER A 35 -15.37 -4.21 7.86
N GLN A 36 -15.57 -2.91 8.08
CA GLN A 36 -14.79 -1.86 7.43
C GLN A 36 -13.33 -1.86 7.90
N GLU A 37 -13.09 -2.02 9.20
CA GLU A 37 -11.73 -2.14 9.75
C GLU A 37 -10.98 -3.34 9.16
N ARG A 38 -11.64 -4.51 9.07
CA ARG A 38 -11.06 -5.71 8.45
C ARG A 38 -10.78 -5.52 6.95
N ALA A 39 -11.67 -4.83 6.24
CA ALA A 39 -11.48 -4.54 4.82
C ALA A 39 -10.25 -3.65 4.61
N ASN A 40 -10.09 -2.59 5.41
CA ASN A 40 -8.94 -1.68 5.36
C ASN A 40 -7.63 -2.42 5.70
N ASP A 41 -7.62 -3.29 6.70
CA ASP A 41 -6.42 -4.06 7.07
C ASP A 41 -6.04 -5.08 5.98
N LYS A 42 -7.02 -5.66 5.31
CA LYS A 42 -6.79 -6.53 4.15
C LYS A 42 -6.23 -5.74 2.96
N GLU A 43 -6.78 -4.56 2.68
CA GLU A 43 -6.27 -3.65 1.65
C GLU A 43 -4.80 -3.30 1.90
N ARG A 44 -4.42 -2.94 3.14
CA ARG A 44 -3.02 -2.67 3.51
C ARG A 44 -2.10 -3.87 3.27
N ALA A 45 -2.57 -5.08 3.59
CA ALA A 45 -1.80 -6.29 3.38
C ALA A 45 -1.61 -6.60 1.88
N ASP A 46 -2.69 -6.46 1.10
CA ASP A 46 -2.67 -6.67 -0.35
C ASP A 46 -1.77 -5.63 -1.05
N ASP A 47 -1.80 -4.36 -0.61
CA ASP A 47 -0.93 -3.28 -1.09
C ASP A 47 0.56 -3.61 -0.88
N VAL A 48 0.93 -3.99 0.35
CA VAL A 48 2.32 -4.31 0.70
C VAL A 48 2.79 -5.57 -0.04
N ASP A 49 1.92 -6.55 -0.23
CA ASP A 49 2.23 -7.73 -1.01
C ASP A 49 2.45 -7.41 -2.49
N ALA A 50 1.66 -6.51 -3.09
CA ALA A 50 1.86 -6.05 -4.45
C ALA A 50 3.21 -5.33 -4.61
N ILE A 51 3.52 -4.39 -3.70
CA ILE A 51 4.82 -3.69 -3.69
C ILE A 51 5.96 -4.68 -3.57
N ALA A 52 5.90 -5.60 -2.60
CA ALA A 52 6.93 -6.61 -2.40
C ALA A 52 7.13 -7.46 -3.65
N ARG A 53 6.06 -7.96 -4.27
CA ARG A 53 6.13 -8.78 -5.49
C ARG A 53 6.83 -8.07 -6.64
N THR A 54 6.53 -6.78 -6.86
CA THR A 54 7.20 -6.05 -7.93
C THR A 54 8.66 -5.76 -7.61
N LEU A 55 9.00 -5.46 -6.35
CA LEU A 55 10.40 -5.35 -5.93
C LEU A 55 11.15 -6.67 -6.16
N GLU A 56 10.53 -7.80 -5.88
CA GLU A 56 11.10 -9.12 -6.18
C GLU A 56 11.23 -9.38 -7.68
N ASN A 57 10.27 -8.92 -8.49
CA ASN A 57 10.36 -9.01 -9.94
C ASN A 57 11.55 -8.18 -10.46
N ILE A 58 11.67 -6.93 -10.02
CA ILE A 58 12.80 -6.04 -10.36
C ILE A 58 14.13 -6.67 -9.94
N TYR A 59 14.16 -7.33 -8.78
CA TYR A 59 15.38 -8.00 -8.32
C TYR A 59 15.83 -9.13 -9.27
N ASN A 60 14.88 -9.92 -9.77
CA ASN A 60 15.17 -11.10 -10.60
C ASN A 60 15.32 -10.77 -12.09
N ASN A 61 14.48 -9.86 -12.59
CA ASN A 61 14.35 -9.60 -14.03
C ASN A 61 14.68 -8.15 -14.38
N GLY A 62 14.73 -7.24 -13.42
CA GLY A 62 14.77 -5.81 -13.69
C GLY A 62 13.41 -5.24 -14.08
N ILE A 63 13.41 -4.01 -14.59
CA ILE A 63 12.22 -3.26 -14.96
C ILE A 63 11.89 -3.59 -16.40
N GLN A 64 11.00 -4.55 -16.64
CA GLN A 64 10.66 -4.99 -17.98
C GLN A 64 9.84 -3.94 -18.76
N SER A 65 9.13 -3.06 -18.05
CA SER A 65 8.34 -1.98 -18.66
C SER A 65 9.19 -0.78 -19.13
N SER A 66 10.48 -0.74 -18.82
CA SER A 66 11.34 0.39 -19.22
C SER A 66 11.55 0.44 -20.74
N SER A 67 11.69 1.66 -21.28
CA SER A 67 12.21 1.86 -22.64
C SER A 67 13.74 1.77 -22.70
N ASP A 68 14.41 1.88 -21.56
CA ASP A 68 15.85 1.72 -21.42
C ASP A 68 16.21 0.24 -21.20
N ALA A 69 16.86 -0.37 -22.20
CA ALA A 69 17.27 -1.77 -22.18
C ALA A 69 18.26 -2.10 -21.04
N SER A 70 19.01 -1.10 -20.54
CA SER A 70 19.93 -1.30 -19.41
C SER A 70 19.23 -1.60 -18.09
N LEU A 71 17.91 -1.36 -18.02
CA LEU A 71 17.09 -1.60 -16.83
C LEU A 71 16.35 -2.95 -16.87
N LYS A 72 16.34 -3.66 -18.02
CA LYS A 72 15.66 -4.95 -18.20
C LYS A 72 16.48 -6.17 -17.74
N GLN A 73 17.50 -5.93 -16.94
CA GLN A 73 18.42 -6.92 -16.40
C GLN A 73 18.23 -7.01 -14.89
N PRO A 74 18.58 -8.14 -14.22
CA PRO A 74 18.42 -8.28 -12.78
C PRO A 74 19.06 -7.11 -12.02
N MET A 75 18.30 -6.47 -11.14
CA MET A 75 18.74 -5.27 -10.43
C MET A 75 18.84 -5.51 -8.91
N GLY A 76 19.52 -4.64 -8.18
CA GLY A 76 19.37 -4.62 -6.71
C GLY A 76 18.08 -3.95 -6.28
N TYR A 77 17.77 -3.99 -4.99
CA TYR A 77 16.63 -3.24 -4.48
C TYR A 77 16.90 -1.73 -4.48
N PRO A 78 15.86 -0.90 -4.66
CA PRO A 78 15.93 0.55 -4.48
C PRO A 78 16.57 0.99 -3.16
N GLY A 79 17.53 1.92 -3.19
CA GLY A 79 18.11 2.53 -1.99
C GLY A 79 17.25 3.66 -1.40
N THR A 80 17.49 4.03 -0.14
CA THR A 80 16.71 5.04 0.61
C THR A 80 16.64 6.39 -0.13
N VAL A 81 17.79 6.90 -0.56
CA VAL A 81 17.89 8.21 -1.22
C VAL A 81 17.08 8.23 -2.51
N TRP A 82 17.11 7.13 -3.26
CA TRP A 82 16.37 7.07 -4.50
C TRP A 82 14.87 6.98 -4.29
N VAL A 83 14.40 6.14 -3.37
CA VAL A 83 12.95 6.08 -3.07
C VAL A 83 12.46 7.45 -2.61
N SER A 84 13.23 8.16 -1.78
CA SER A 84 12.91 9.54 -1.39
C SER A 84 12.83 10.49 -2.60
N ASN A 85 13.76 10.40 -3.54
CA ASN A 85 13.75 11.21 -4.77
C ASN A 85 12.55 10.86 -5.67
N MET A 86 12.20 9.58 -5.79
CA MET A 86 11.05 9.11 -6.57
C MET A 86 9.72 9.64 -6.04
N ILE A 87 9.54 9.57 -4.71
CA ILE A 87 8.36 10.11 -4.06
C ILE A 87 8.25 11.61 -4.30
N SER A 88 9.37 12.33 -4.27
CA SER A 88 9.41 13.77 -4.51
C SER A 88 9.31 14.17 -6.00
N ASN A 89 9.51 13.24 -6.94
CA ASN A 89 9.52 13.51 -8.38
C ASN A 89 8.89 12.35 -9.19
N PRO A 90 7.55 12.22 -9.18
CA PRO A 90 6.86 11.08 -9.76
C PRO A 90 6.84 11.05 -11.31
N SER A 91 7.23 12.14 -11.98
CA SER A 91 7.27 12.22 -13.45
C SER A 91 8.56 11.68 -14.06
N HIS A 92 9.52 11.23 -13.24
CA HIS A 92 10.77 10.66 -13.76
C HIS A 92 10.49 9.35 -14.53
N PRO A 93 11.08 9.12 -15.72
CA PRO A 93 10.75 7.97 -16.58
C PRO A 93 10.88 6.60 -15.90
N GLN A 94 11.88 6.43 -15.03
CA GLN A 94 12.05 5.20 -14.24
C GLN A 94 10.95 5.02 -13.19
N VAL A 95 10.44 6.12 -12.61
CA VAL A 95 9.28 6.04 -11.71
C VAL A 95 8.10 5.55 -12.52
N VAL A 96 7.79 6.19 -13.64
CA VAL A 96 6.66 5.82 -14.51
C VAL A 96 6.72 4.34 -14.92
N ALA A 97 7.88 3.83 -15.35
CA ALA A 97 8.05 2.42 -15.72
C ALA A 97 7.82 1.46 -14.54
N ILE A 98 8.26 1.82 -13.33
CA ILE A 98 8.04 1.02 -12.13
C ILE A 98 6.59 1.13 -11.65
N LEU A 99 5.95 2.29 -11.77
CA LEU A 99 4.54 2.47 -11.44
C LEU A 99 3.65 1.67 -12.42
N GLU A 100 4.06 1.59 -13.68
CA GLU A 100 3.43 0.75 -14.71
C GLU A 100 3.57 -0.74 -14.35
N GLU A 101 4.77 -1.17 -13.93
CA GLU A 101 5.04 -2.57 -13.54
C GLU A 101 4.45 -2.98 -12.18
N LEU A 102 4.23 -2.01 -11.30
CA LEU A 102 3.50 -2.18 -10.04
C LEU A 102 1.97 -2.19 -10.23
N GLU A 103 1.46 -1.88 -11.43
CA GLU A 103 0.03 -1.68 -11.69
C GLU A 103 -0.66 -0.75 -10.65
N LEU A 104 0.05 0.27 -10.13
CA LEU A 104 -0.39 1.09 -8.98
C LEU A 104 -1.71 1.85 -9.19
N SER A 105 -2.22 1.83 -10.42
CA SER A 105 -3.54 2.36 -10.75
C SER A 105 -4.67 1.60 -10.03
N SER A 106 -4.42 0.39 -9.50
CA SER A 106 -5.39 -0.36 -8.69
C SER A 106 -5.18 -0.28 -7.19
N LEU A 107 -4.03 0.21 -6.70
CA LEU A 107 -3.76 0.34 -5.27
C LEU A 107 -4.44 1.61 -4.74
N LYS A 108 -5.35 1.43 -3.79
CA LYS A 108 -6.05 2.53 -3.11
C LYS A 108 -5.53 2.64 -1.69
N THR A 109 -5.26 3.88 -1.26
CA THR A 109 -4.95 4.09 0.15
C THR A 109 -6.22 3.89 0.98
N PRO A 110 -6.16 3.18 2.11
CA PRO A 110 -7.32 2.97 2.97
C PRO A 110 -7.97 4.30 3.38
N GLY A 111 -9.24 4.49 3.01
CA GLY A 111 -10.02 5.68 3.35
C GLY A 111 -9.85 6.90 2.42
N SER A 112 -9.17 6.78 1.28
CA SER A 112 -9.14 7.83 0.25
C SER A 112 -9.74 7.36 -1.08
N SER A 113 -10.42 8.27 -1.78
CA SER A 113 -10.86 8.08 -3.17
C SER A 113 -9.77 8.38 -4.21
N SER A 114 -8.59 8.83 -3.79
CA SER A 114 -7.45 9.05 -4.67
C SER A 114 -6.63 7.77 -4.85
N THR A 115 -6.41 7.37 -6.11
CA THR A 115 -5.26 6.56 -6.55
C THR A 115 -3.99 7.31 -6.17
N SER A 116 -3.50 7.14 -4.94
CA SER A 116 -2.34 7.89 -4.44
C SER A 116 -1.41 6.99 -3.63
N LEU A 117 -0.93 5.92 -4.24
CA LEU A 117 0.51 5.69 -4.16
C LEU A 117 1.16 6.57 -5.24
N PRO A 118 2.23 7.34 -4.91
CA PRO A 118 3.22 7.04 -3.87
C PRO A 118 3.27 8.02 -2.66
N TYR A 119 2.18 8.72 -2.30
CA TYR A 119 2.30 9.85 -1.36
C TYR A 119 2.51 9.48 0.12
N ASN A 120 2.14 8.26 0.52
CA ASN A 120 2.26 7.79 1.91
C ASN A 120 3.35 6.71 2.10
N LEU A 121 4.17 6.47 1.08
CA LEU A 121 5.37 5.64 1.23
C LEU A 121 6.50 6.54 1.73
N THR A 122 7.22 6.12 2.76
CA THR A 122 8.46 6.77 3.19
C THR A 122 9.59 5.76 3.18
N SER A 123 10.84 6.24 3.08
CA SER A 123 12.01 5.37 3.15
C SER A 123 12.77 5.59 4.46
N ALA A 124 13.14 4.51 5.13
CA ALA A 124 13.91 4.58 6.37
C ALA A 124 15.35 5.02 6.07
N SER A 125 15.90 5.91 6.91
CA SER A 125 17.24 6.49 6.76
C SER A 125 18.23 6.13 7.87
N SER A 126 17.80 5.43 8.93
CA SER A 126 18.66 5.01 10.06
C SER A 126 18.46 3.55 10.48
N ASN A 127 19.55 2.87 10.86
CA ASN A 127 19.51 1.53 11.45
C ASN A 127 19.16 1.64 12.93
N GLY A 128 17.88 1.50 13.28
CA GLY A 128 17.43 1.51 14.67
C GLY A 128 15.92 1.76 14.75
N ASP A 129 15.25 0.87 15.48
CA ASP A 129 13.79 0.79 15.69
C ASP A 129 12.94 0.57 14.44
N PRO A 130 11.75 -0.07 14.55
CA PRO A 130 10.78 0.01 13.46
C PRO A 130 10.59 1.50 13.16
N PRO A 131 10.74 1.91 11.89
CA PRO A 131 10.58 3.32 11.56
C PRO A 131 9.20 3.79 12.05
N SER A 132 9.08 5.07 12.43
CA SER A 132 7.83 5.63 12.97
C SER A 132 6.67 5.44 11.98
N VAL A 133 5.95 4.33 12.11
CA VAL A 133 4.86 3.93 11.23
C VAL A 133 3.57 4.54 11.77
N SER A 134 2.91 5.36 10.95
CA SER A 134 1.60 5.91 11.26
C SER A 134 0.48 5.05 10.67
N ALA A 135 -0.78 5.31 11.05
CA ALA A 135 -1.93 4.54 10.60
C ALA A 135 -2.15 4.59 9.08
N ASN A 136 -1.55 5.58 8.41
CA ASN A 136 -1.73 5.86 7.00
C ASN A 136 -0.41 5.87 6.22
N THR A 137 0.69 5.38 6.80
CA THR A 137 2.02 5.43 6.16
C THR A 137 2.60 4.03 6.02
N TYR A 138 3.16 3.75 4.85
CA TYR A 138 4.01 2.59 4.60
C TYR A 138 5.47 3.01 4.72
N VAL A 139 6.30 2.26 5.43
CA VAL A 139 7.74 2.55 5.49
C VAL A 139 8.54 1.45 4.82
N TYR A 140 9.28 1.82 3.78
CA TYR A 140 10.22 0.97 3.08
C TYR A 140 11.63 1.13 3.67
N GLN A 141 12.27 0.02 4.04
CA GLN A 141 13.61 -0.01 4.58
C GLN A 141 14.49 -0.90 3.70
N PRO A 142 15.34 -0.31 2.83
CA PRO A 142 16.30 -1.08 2.05
C PRO A 142 17.53 -1.41 2.88
N LEU A 143 18.06 -2.61 2.70
CA LEU A 143 19.13 -3.16 3.52
C LEU A 143 20.21 -3.80 2.65
N LYS A 144 21.45 -3.74 3.14
CA LYS A 144 22.59 -4.49 2.60
C LYS A 144 22.64 -5.90 3.21
N ALA A 145 23.61 -6.70 2.75
CA ALA A 145 23.81 -8.07 3.24
C ALA A 145 24.04 -8.12 4.76
N ASP A 146 24.71 -7.12 5.32
CA ASP A 146 25.02 -6.95 6.75
C ASP A 146 23.86 -6.38 7.59
N ASN A 147 22.67 -6.22 6.99
CA ASN A 147 21.48 -5.59 7.59
C ASN A 147 21.65 -4.11 7.95
N SER A 148 22.67 -3.42 7.41
CA SER A 148 22.72 -1.96 7.45
C SER A 148 21.86 -1.36 6.34
N ILE A 149 21.29 -0.18 6.57
CA ILE A 149 20.48 0.53 5.58
C ILE A 149 21.28 0.77 4.31
N CYS A 150 20.61 0.52 3.20
CA CYS A 150 21.14 0.79 1.88
C CYS A 150 20.75 2.20 1.45
N SER A 151 21.57 3.19 1.82
CA SER A 151 21.43 4.59 1.36
C SER A 151 22.08 4.84 0.00
N TRP A 152 22.31 3.80 -0.80
CA TRP A 152 22.97 3.92 -2.10
C TRP A 152 22.07 4.72 -3.08
N GLY A 153 22.70 5.49 -4.00
CA GLY A 153 21.98 6.35 -4.95
C GLY A 153 22.20 7.87 -4.81
N ASN A 154 23.31 8.34 -4.21
CA ASN A 154 23.66 9.76 -4.14
C ASN A 154 24.07 10.34 -5.51
N GLY A 155 23.10 10.63 -6.38
CA GLY A 155 23.25 11.60 -7.48
C GLY A 155 23.59 11.09 -8.88
N ALA A 156 23.64 9.78 -9.12
CA ALA A 156 23.72 9.26 -10.50
C ALA A 156 22.31 9.00 -11.06
N ILE A 157 22.10 9.27 -12.35
CA ILE A 157 20.84 9.06 -13.10
C ILE A 157 20.44 7.56 -13.18
N HIS A 158 21.25 6.65 -12.61
CA HIS A 158 21.03 5.19 -12.57
C HIS A 158 21.01 4.66 -11.12
N PRO A 159 19.87 4.74 -10.41
CA PRO A 159 19.84 4.54 -8.96
C PRO A 159 19.23 3.18 -8.55
N ILE A 160 19.00 2.33 -9.54
CA ILE A 160 18.99 0.88 -9.39
C ILE A 160 20.12 0.40 -10.30
N GLN A 161 21.08 -0.31 -9.73
CA GLN A 161 22.17 -0.90 -10.49
C GLN A 161 21.91 -2.37 -10.79
N PRO A 162 22.53 -2.92 -11.86
CA PRO A 162 22.56 -4.35 -12.02
C PRO A 162 22.96 -5.02 -10.71
N ARG A 163 22.31 -6.14 -10.41
CA ARG A 163 22.40 -6.84 -9.12
C ARG A 163 23.83 -7.13 -8.69
N ALA A 164 24.74 -7.34 -9.65
CA ALA A 164 26.17 -7.59 -9.39
C ALA A 164 26.90 -6.41 -8.74
N GLU A 165 26.40 -5.18 -8.91
CA GLU A 165 27.02 -3.94 -8.44
C GLU A 165 26.23 -3.29 -7.29
N SER A 166 24.96 -3.69 -7.10
CA SER A 166 24.11 -3.09 -6.07
C SER A 166 24.40 -3.64 -4.68
N PRO A 167 24.67 -2.78 -3.68
CA PRO A 167 24.81 -3.21 -2.29
C PRO A 167 23.45 -3.49 -1.63
N CYS A 168 22.33 -3.12 -2.26
CA CYS A 168 20.99 -3.29 -1.71
C CYS A 168 20.43 -4.67 -2.09
N VAL A 169 20.45 -5.61 -1.15
CA VAL A 169 20.13 -7.01 -1.41
C VAL A 169 18.97 -7.54 -0.56
N LYS A 170 18.45 -6.71 0.36
CA LYS A 170 17.27 -7.01 1.18
C LYS A 170 16.38 -5.78 1.30
N PHE A 171 15.12 -5.98 1.62
CA PHE A 171 14.23 -4.89 2.04
C PHE A 171 13.24 -5.35 3.10
N ASN A 172 12.74 -4.40 3.88
CA ASN A 172 11.57 -4.56 4.76
C ASN A 172 10.52 -3.50 4.42
N ILE A 173 9.25 -3.85 4.50
CA ILE A 173 8.12 -2.90 4.44
C ILE A 173 7.35 -3.01 5.75
N TYR A 174 7.12 -1.86 6.39
CA TYR A 174 6.36 -1.75 7.63
C TYR A 174 5.06 -1.01 7.41
N TYR A 175 3.99 -1.48 8.05
CA TYR A 175 2.68 -0.84 8.07
C TYR A 175 1.96 -1.13 9.38
N MET A 176 1.05 -0.24 9.78
CA MET A 176 0.26 -0.40 11.00
C MET A 176 -1.15 -0.86 10.65
N LYS A 177 -1.67 -1.85 11.38
CA LYS A 177 -3.07 -2.28 11.32
C LYS A 177 -3.99 -1.32 12.08
N SER A 178 -5.29 -1.48 11.89
CA SER A 178 -6.31 -0.66 12.57
C SER A 178 -6.31 -0.84 14.09
N ASP A 179 -5.75 -1.95 14.60
CA ASP A 179 -5.55 -2.23 16.02
C ASP A 179 -4.26 -1.62 16.62
N GLY A 180 -3.44 -0.93 15.82
CA GLY A 180 -2.16 -0.36 16.24
C GLY A 180 -0.96 -1.32 16.14
N THR A 181 -1.18 -2.57 15.71
CA THR A 181 -0.10 -3.54 15.53
C THR A 181 0.73 -3.18 14.30
N ILE A 182 2.06 -3.08 14.47
CA ILE A 182 3.00 -2.91 13.37
C ILE A 182 3.32 -4.27 12.77
N VAL A 183 3.15 -4.39 11.45
CA VAL A 183 3.47 -5.59 10.68
C VAL A 183 4.69 -5.30 9.82
N LYS A 184 5.57 -6.30 9.69
CA LYS A 184 6.75 -6.28 8.83
C LYS A 184 6.62 -7.32 7.72
N LYS A 185 6.82 -6.90 6.47
CA LYS A 185 7.04 -7.76 5.31
C LYS A 185 8.52 -7.72 4.94
N GLU A 186 9.16 -8.88 4.83
CA GLU A 186 10.58 -8.99 4.47
C GLU A 186 10.74 -9.45 3.01
N SER A 187 11.88 -9.12 2.42
CA SER A 187 12.29 -9.64 1.12
C SER A 187 12.48 -11.16 1.14
N ILE A 188 12.12 -11.80 0.04
CA ILE A 188 12.34 -13.23 -0.19
C ILE A 188 13.79 -13.47 -0.60
N ASN A 189 14.33 -12.61 -1.48
CA ASN A 189 15.72 -12.69 -1.90
C ASN A 189 16.64 -12.00 -0.88
N ARG A 190 17.88 -12.50 -0.77
CA ARG A 190 18.92 -12.07 0.19
C ARG A 190 20.29 -11.98 -0.47
#